data_AF-A0A0B1S971-F1
#
_entry.id   AF-A0A0B1S971-F1
#
_cell.length_a   1.000
_cell.length_b   1.000
_cell.length_c   1.000
_cell.angle_alpha   90.00
_cell.angle_beta   90.00
_cell.angle_gamma   90.00
#
_symmetry.space_group_name_H-M   'P 1'
#
loop_
_entity.id
_entity.type
_entity.pdbx_description
1 polymer ?
#
loop_
_entity_poly.entity_id
_entity_poly.type
_entity_poly.pdbx_seq_one_letter_code
_entity_poly.pdbx_strand_id
1 'polypeptide(L)'
;VHTYKHLEFICSTGFDVFQSNLPCIVNAEHTGGTVYQACFYKFQQIVQNNPYRYCEASESFILCVRDFFTQYCGAQTGWVQCEKERIGFAYDCPGLTC
;
A
#
# COMPACT_ATOMS: atom_id res chain seq x y z
N VAL A 1 5.45 14.92 -5.91
CA VAL A 1 6.17 14.05 -6.87
C VAL A 1 5.67 12.60 -6.81
N HIS A 2 5.41 12.05 -5.62
CA HIS A 2 4.95 10.65 -5.48
C HIS A 2 3.61 10.35 -6.16
N THR A 3 2.59 11.21 -6.06
CA THR A 3 1.25 10.98 -6.65
C THR A 3 1.25 10.58 -8.13
N TYR A 4 2.14 11.16 -8.94
CA TYR A 4 2.25 10.80 -10.36
C TYR A 4 2.77 9.38 -10.57
N LYS A 5 3.64 8.87 -9.69
CA LYS A 5 4.14 7.48 -9.75
C LYS A 5 3.09 6.45 -9.36
N HIS A 6 2.24 6.77 -8.36
CA HIS A 6 1.10 5.91 -8.01
C HIS A 6 0.12 5.83 -9.19
N LEU A 7 -0.16 6.97 -9.84
CA LEU A 7 -1.04 7.02 -11.00
C LEU A 7 -0.45 6.25 -12.19
N GLU A 8 0.84 6.43 -12.48
CA GLU A 8 1.55 5.71 -13.54
C GLU A 8 1.44 4.19 -13.35
N PHE A 9 1.65 3.69 -12.12
CA PHE A 9 1.52 2.28 -11.82
C PHE A 9 0.09 1.76 -12.01
N ILE A 10 -0.92 2.46 -11.48
CA ILE A 10 -2.33 2.06 -11.62
C ILE A 10 -2.77 2.07 -13.08
N CYS A 11 -2.28 3.02 -13.89
CA CYS A 11 -2.62 3.11 -15.30
C CYS A 11 -1.77 2.20 -16.22
N SER A 12 -0.79 1.47 -15.67
CA SER A 12 0.06 0.53 -16.41
C SER A 12 -0.04 -0.87 -15.84
N THR A 13 0.98 -1.32 -15.10
CA THR A 13 1.12 -2.67 -14.55
C THR A 13 -0.06 -3.07 -13.65
N GLY A 14 -0.64 -2.12 -12.92
CA GLY A 14 -1.76 -2.36 -12.01
C GLY A 14 -3.14 -2.32 -12.68
N PHE A 15 -3.25 -1.89 -13.94
CA PHE A 15 -4.53 -1.48 -14.53
C PHE A 15 -5.55 -2.62 -14.61
N ASP A 16 -5.14 -3.78 -15.12
CA ASP A 16 -6.04 -4.92 -15.30
C ASP A 16 -6.63 -5.41 -13.98
N VAL A 17 -5.79 -5.53 -12.95
CA VAL A 17 -6.25 -5.93 -11.62
C VAL A 17 -7.14 -4.86 -11.00
N PHE A 18 -6.77 -3.59 -11.14
CA PHE A 18 -7.52 -2.47 -10.57
C PHE A 18 -8.90 -2.33 -11.21
N GLN A 19 -9.02 -2.40 -12.54
CA GLN A 19 -10.31 -2.30 -13.23
C GLN A 19 -11.21 -3.48 -12.88
N SER A 20 -10.67 -4.71 -12.83
CA SER A 20 -11.46 -5.91 -12.57
C SER A 20 -11.94 -6.01 -11.12
N ASN A 21 -11.23 -5.39 -10.18
CA ASN A 21 -11.54 -5.43 -8.75
C ASN A 21 -12.01 -4.08 -8.19
N LEU A 22 -12.26 -3.08 -9.05
CA LEU A 22 -12.59 -1.71 -8.63
C LEU A 22 -13.71 -1.65 -7.60
N PRO A 23 -14.85 -2.36 -7.75
CA PRO A 23 -15.90 -2.34 -6.73
C PRO A 23 -15.45 -2.86 -5.37
N CYS A 24 -14.60 -3.89 -5.34
CA CYS A 24 -14.06 -4.42 -4.09
C CYS A 24 -13.08 -3.45 -3.45
N ILE A 25 -12.16 -2.89 -4.25
CA ILE A 25 -11.15 -1.93 -3.78
C ILE A 25 -11.83 -0.71 -3.16
N VAL A 26 -12.79 -0.11 -3.86
CA VAL A 26 -13.56 1.03 -3.36
C VAL A 26 -14.31 0.67 -2.08
N ASN A 27 -14.95 -0.50 -2.03
CA ASN A 27 -15.65 -0.94 -0.82
C ASN A 27 -14.68 -1.19 0.36
N ALA A 28 -13.49 -1.75 0.10
CA ALA A 28 -12.46 -1.96 1.09
C ALA A 28 -11.90 -0.63 1.62
N GLU A 29 -11.75 0.38 0.78
CA GLU A 29 -11.35 1.73 1.17
C GLU A 29 -12.43 2.44 2.02
N HIS A 30 -13.72 2.23 1.71
CA HIS A 30 -14.83 2.84 2.47
C HIS A 30 -15.18 2.09 3.77
N THR A 31 -15.26 0.76 3.72
CA THR A 31 -15.72 -0.09 4.82
C THR A 31 -14.56 -0.54 5.71
N GLY A 32 -13.40 -0.80 5.11
CA GLY A 32 -12.15 -1.17 5.78
C GLY A 32 -11.12 -0.04 5.83
N GLY A 33 -11.50 1.20 5.50
CA GLY A 33 -10.63 2.38 5.61
C GLY A 33 -10.02 2.54 7.01
N THR A 34 -10.67 2.00 8.05
CA THR A 34 -10.13 1.91 9.41
C THR A 34 -8.88 1.03 9.49
N VAL A 35 -8.78 -0.06 8.73
CA VAL A 35 -7.63 -0.97 8.69
C VAL A 35 -6.47 -0.35 7.93
N TYR A 36 -6.74 0.25 6.76
CA TYR A 36 -5.72 1.02 6.05
C TYR A 36 -5.17 2.15 6.93
N GLN A 37 -6.07 2.88 7.60
CA GLN A 37 -5.70 3.95 8.53
C GLN A 37 -4.95 3.42 9.76
N ALA A 38 -5.27 2.22 10.24
CA ALA A 38 -4.51 1.54 11.30
C ALA A 38 -3.09 1.16 10.83
N CYS A 39 -2.92 0.67 9.60
CA CYS A 39 -1.61 0.42 9.00
C CYS A 39 -0.78 1.71 8.98
N PHE A 40 -1.39 2.81 8.54
CA PHE A 40 -0.72 4.11 8.48
C PHE A 40 -0.40 4.68 9.87
N TYR A 41 -1.31 4.51 10.84
CA TYR A 41 -1.08 4.93 12.22
C TYR A 41 0.11 4.19 12.85
N LYS A 42 0.23 2.88 12.62
CA LYS A 42 1.39 2.09 13.08
C LYS A 42 2.69 2.60 12.45
N PHE A 43 2.68 2.92 11.16
CA PHE A 43 3.82 3.56 10.48
C PHE A 43 4.22 4.86 11.18
N GLN A 44 3.27 5.76 11.41
CA GLN A 44 3.52 7.04 12.08
C GLN A 44 4.12 6.85 13.47
N GLN A 45 3.61 5.89 14.25
CA GLN A 45 4.15 5.61 15.58
C GLN A 45 5.61 5.15 15.55
N ILE A 46 5.97 4.26 14.61
CA ILE A 46 7.36 3.77 14.49
C ILE A 46 8.29 4.93 14.12
N VAL A 47 7.91 5.74 13.13
CA VAL A 47 8.72 6.88 12.66
C VAL A 47 8.85 7.97 13.72
N GLN A 48 7.77 8.29 14.45
CA GLN A 48 7.79 9.27 15.54
C GLN A 48 8.67 8.82 16.70
N ASN A 49 8.66 7.53 17.03
CA ASN A 49 9.49 6.97 18.09
C ASN A 49 10.97 6.90 17.68
N ASN A 50 11.26 6.50 16.44
CA ASN A 50 12.61 6.45 15.92
C ASN A 50 12.64 6.71 14.39
N PRO A 51 13.04 7.92 13.96
CA PRO A 51 13.13 8.26 12.54
C PRO A 51 14.11 7.38 11.73
N TYR A 52 15.12 6.78 12.37
CA TYR A 52 16.06 5.88 11.69
C TYR A 52 15.41 4.56 11.25
N ARG A 53 14.22 4.24 11.74
CA ARG A 53 13.44 3.04 11.37
C ARG A 53 12.47 3.32 10.22
N TYR A 54 12.64 4.41 9.48
CA TYR A 54 11.74 4.80 8.39
C TYR A 54 11.47 3.65 7.41
N CYS A 55 12.51 2.99 6.89
CA CYS A 55 12.30 1.90 5.93
C CYS A 55 11.67 0.64 6.54
N GLU A 56 11.96 0.32 7.79
CA GLU A 56 11.29 -0.79 8.49
C GLU A 56 9.81 -0.48 8.73
N ALA A 57 9.49 0.77 9.07
CA ALA A 57 8.12 1.24 9.20
C ALA A 57 7.39 1.18 7.87
N SER A 58 8.03 1.61 6.77
CA SER A 58 7.48 1.53 5.42
C SER A 58 7.22 0.09 5.00
N GLU A 59 8.14 -0.84 5.28
CA GLU A 59 7.92 -2.27 5.04
C GLU A 59 6.72 -2.81 5.81
N SER A 60 6.65 -2.51 7.11
CA SER A 60 5.51 -2.88 7.95
C SER A 60 4.19 -2.32 7.41
N PHE A 61 4.20 -1.11 6.84
CA PHE A 61 3.03 -0.48 6.26
C PHE A 61 2.57 -1.17 4.98
N ILE A 62 3.45 -1.34 3.99
CA ILE A 62 3.08 -1.93 2.69
C ILE A 62 2.61 -3.38 2.85
N LEU A 63 3.21 -4.15 3.77
CA LEU A 63 2.79 -5.52 4.07
C LEU A 63 1.42 -5.56 4.77
N CYS A 64 1.15 -4.61 5.67
CA CYS A 64 -0.17 -4.47 6.31
C CYS A 64 -1.27 -4.18 5.26
N VAL A 65 -0.98 -3.28 4.32
CA VAL A 65 -1.88 -2.97 3.19
C VAL A 65 -2.09 -4.21 2.31
N ARG A 66 -1.00 -4.92 1.96
CA ARG A 66 -1.05 -6.16 1.18
C ARG A 66 -1.98 -7.19 1.82
N ASP A 67 -1.78 -7.46 3.11
CA ASP A 67 -2.50 -8.52 3.81
C ASP A 67 -3.99 -8.20 3.91
N PHE A 68 -4.33 -6.93 4.18
CA PHE A 68 -5.72 -6.46 4.18
C PHE A 68 -6.41 -6.67 2.82
N PHE A 69 -5.82 -6.15 1.74
CA PHE A 69 -6.42 -6.27 0.41
C PHE A 69 -6.36 -7.69 -0.16
N THR A 70 -5.39 -8.51 0.28
CA THR A 70 -5.34 -9.95 -0.04
C THR A 70 -6.54 -10.68 0.55
N GLN A 71 -6.84 -10.42 1.83
CA GLN A 71 -7.97 -11.04 2.52
C GLN A 71 -9.32 -10.57 1.97
N TYR A 72 -9.41 -9.29 1.61
CA TYR A 72 -10.69 -8.68 1.23
C TYR A 72 -11.02 -8.82 -0.26
N CYS A 73 -10.01 -8.69 -1.13
CA CYS A 73 -10.17 -8.59 -2.58
C CYS A 73 -9.28 -9.57 -3.38
N GLY A 74 -8.61 -10.50 -2.70
CA GLY A 74 -7.78 -11.53 -3.32
C GLY A 74 -6.31 -11.14 -3.51
N ALA A 75 -5.46 -12.15 -3.70
CA ALA A 75 -4.00 -12.02 -3.70
C ALA A 75 -3.45 -11.03 -4.74
N GLN A 76 -4.01 -11.01 -5.96
CA GLN A 76 -3.58 -10.07 -6.99
C GLN A 76 -3.88 -8.61 -6.59
N THR A 77 -5.05 -8.36 -6.00
CA THR A 77 -5.41 -7.04 -5.48
C THR A 77 -4.50 -6.62 -4.34
N GLY A 78 -4.20 -7.55 -3.42
CA GLY A 78 -3.24 -7.34 -2.35
C GLY A 78 -1.86 -6.93 -2.85
N TRP A 79 -1.33 -7.65 -3.84
CA TRP A 79 -0.04 -7.32 -4.45
C TRP A 79 -0.06 -5.95 -5.14
N VAL A 80 -1.09 -5.63 -5.92
CA VAL A 80 -1.20 -4.32 -6.60
C VAL A 80 -1.30 -3.16 -5.60
N GLN A 81 -2.06 -3.32 -4.52
CA GLN A 81 -2.14 -2.27 -3.50
C GLN A 81 -0.83 -2.11 -2.73
N CYS A 82 -0.11 -3.21 -2.49
CA CYS A 82 1.23 -3.15 -1.91
C CYS A 82 2.22 -2.41 -2.82
N GLU A 83 2.28 -2.77 -4.11
CA GLU A 83 3.19 -2.14 -5.09
C GLU A 83 2.90 -0.65 -5.28
N LYS A 84 1.61 -0.28 -5.33
CA LYS A 84 1.17 1.11 -5.36
C LYS A 84 1.80 1.90 -4.22
N GLU A 85 1.74 1.41 -2.98
CA GLU A 85 2.34 2.09 -1.83
C GLU A 85 3.87 2.00 -1.80
N ARG A 86 4.45 0.85 -2.16
CA ARG A 86 5.90 0.62 -2.23
C ARG A 86 6.60 1.64 -3.14
N ILE A 87 6.02 1.96 -4.29
CA ILE A 87 6.56 2.95 -5.23
C ILE A 87 6.65 4.35 -4.61
N GLY A 88 5.76 4.66 -3.65
CA GLY A 88 5.81 5.89 -2.85
C GLY A 88 7.10 5.99 -2.03
N PHE A 89 7.60 4.87 -1.52
CA PHE A 89 8.79 4.78 -0.67
C PHE A 89 10.08 4.40 -1.40
N ALA A 90 9.99 3.96 -2.66
CA ALA A 90 11.11 3.34 -3.38
C ALA A 90 12.36 4.23 -3.54
N TYR A 91 12.22 5.55 -3.46
CA TYR A 91 13.37 6.48 -3.50
C TYR A 91 14.19 6.43 -2.21
N ASP A 92 13.51 6.44 -1.06
CA ASP A 92 14.16 6.46 0.26
C ASP A 92 14.49 5.04 0.74
N CYS A 93 13.70 4.04 0.30
CA CYS A 93 13.77 2.66 0.73
C CYS A 93 13.75 1.69 -0.47
N PRO A 94 14.87 1.50 -1.17
CA PRO A 94 14.92 0.73 -2.41
C PRO A 94 14.75 -0.79 -2.23
N GLY A 95 14.93 -1.31 -1.01
CA GLY A 95 14.88 -2.75 -0.71
C GLY A 95 13.50 -3.32 -0.36
N LEU A 96 12.45 -2.50 -0.41
CA LEU A 96 11.09 -2.93 -0.06
C LEU A 96 10.53 -3.91 -1.10
N THR A 97 9.74 -4.89 -0.64
CA THR A 97 9.15 -5.92 -1.51
C THR A 97 7.68 -6.21 -1.19
N CYS A 98 6.93 -6.51 -2.26
CA CYS A 98 5.58 -7.05 -2.28
C CYS A 98 5.59 -8.35 -3.10
#